data_AF-D8QNQ2-F1
#
_entry.id   AF-D8QNQ2-F1
#
_cell.length_a   1.000
_cell.length_b   1.000
_cell.length_c   1.000
_cell.angle_alpha   90.00
_cell.angle_beta   90.00
_cell.angle_gamma   90.00
#
_symmetry.space_group_name_H-M   'P 1'
#
loop_
_entity.id
_entity.type
_entity.pdbx_description
1 polymer ?
#
loop_
_entity_poly.entity_id
_entity_poly.type
_entity_poly.pdbx_seq_one_letter_code
_entity_poly.pdbx_strand_id
1 'polypeptide(L)'
;MESKKLMLVVMILGAAAANVFVSAADPDPLRDFEGSGALSDFVLRDVFKNGVVSNGPGGVRAAINTTLFPGITSQGITYVHFNMVPCGVNLPHTHPRASELLTMISGGPLQVGFVDTADKWWCSLDDPGQVRCNCAQRRAGRDPEAQGQYAAIYAPARVGPTRRGRDITTKI
;
A
#
# COMPACT_ATOMS: atom_id res chain seq x y z
N MET A 1 -17.56 12.17 52.62
CA MET A 1 -17.81 12.74 51.28
C MET A 1 -16.52 12.93 50.48
N GLU A 2 -15.39 13.14 51.16
CA GLU A 2 -14.09 13.41 50.55
C GLU A 2 -13.43 12.23 49.81
N SER A 3 -13.55 10.98 50.30
CA SER A 3 -12.91 9.84 49.63
C SER A 3 -13.52 9.52 48.26
N LYS A 4 -14.84 9.72 48.09
CA LYS A 4 -15.52 9.52 46.81
C LYS A 4 -15.14 10.59 45.78
N LYS A 5 -14.94 11.83 46.21
CA LYS A 5 -14.44 12.92 45.37
C LYS A 5 -12.99 12.66 44.94
N LEU A 6 -12.13 12.23 45.86
CA LEU A 6 -10.73 11.90 45.56
C LEU A 6 -10.64 10.74 44.55
N MET A 7 -11.45 9.69 44.74
CA MET A 7 -11.47 8.55 43.83
C MET A 7 -11.99 8.93 42.42
N LEU A 8 -12.99 9.81 42.35
CA LEU A 8 -13.51 10.33 41.09
C LEU A 8 -12.45 11.20 40.36
N VAL A 9 -11.72 12.05 41.08
CA VAL A 9 -10.64 12.87 40.53
C VAL A 9 -9.50 12.00 39.99
N VAL A 10 -9.08 10.97 40.73
CA VAL A 10 -8.04 10.02 40.28
C VAL A 10 -8.49 9.25 39.03
N MET A 11 -9.76 8.83 38.94
CA MET A 11 -10.29 8.18 37.74
C MET A 11 -10.35 9.13 36.53
N ILE A 12 -10.71 10.40 36.73
CA ILE A 12 -10.73 11.40 35.65
C ILE A 12 -9.31 11.72 35.15
N LEU A 13 -8.35 11.91 36.06
CA LEU A 13 -6.93 12.13 35.70
C LEU A 13 -6.31 10.90 35.02
N GLY A 14 -6.63 9.70 35.49
CA GLY A 14 -6.18 8.45 34.86
C GLY A 14 -6.74 8.26 33.44
N ALA A 15 -8.00 8.63 33.21
CA ALA A 15 -8.61 8.59 31.88
C ALA A 15 -8.01 9.64 30.92
N ALA A 16 -7.61 10.82 31.42
CA ALA A 16 -6.97 11.87 30.62
C ALA A 16 -5.54 11.49 30.17
N ALA A 17 -4.82 10.68 30.96
CA ALA A 17 -3.48 10.21 30.64
C ALA A 17 -3.44 9.06 29.61
N ALA A 18 -4.58 8.44 29.29
CA ALA A 18 -4.68 7.30 28.38
C ALA A 18 -4.85 7.68 26.90
N ASN A 19 -4.62 8.95 26.53
CA ASN A 19 -4.58 9.36 25.12
C ASN A 19 -3.26 8.90 24.48
N VAL A 20 -3.15 7.59 24.24
CA VAL A 20 -2.09 7.04 23.39
C VAL A 20 -2.42 7.43 21.96
N PHE A 21 -1.69 8.40 21.41
CA PHE A 21 -1.68 8.61 19.98
C PHE A 21 -1.11 7.36 19.33
N VAL A 22 -1.97 6.55 18.70
CA VAL A 22 -1.50 5.48 17.83
C VAL A 22 -1.07 6.12 16.52
N SER A 23 0.23 6.20 16.28
CA SER A 23 0.75 6.50 14.95
C SER A 23 0.77 5.19 14.16
N ALA A 24 -0.02 5.13 13.09
CA ALA A 24 0.04 4.04 12.12
C ALA A 24 1.11 4.28 11.03
N ALA A 25 1.77 5.45 11.06
CA ALA A 25 2.78 5.85 10.10
C ALA A 25 4.19 5.50 10.57
N ASP A 26 5.08 5.25 9.60
CA ASP A 26 6.52 5.13 9.85
C ASP A 26 7.07 6.45 10.44
N PRO A 27 8.07 6.41 11.33
CA PRO A 27 8.69 7.62 11.89
C PRO A 27 9.35 8.47 10.81
N ASP A 28 9.28 9.79 10.97
CA ASP A 28 9.98 10.74 10.09
C ASP A 28 11.51 10.55 10.16
N PRO A 29 12.23 10.71 9.03
CA PRO A 29 13.69 10.63 9.02
C PRO A 29 14.32 11.74 9.86
N LEU A 30 15.33 11.41 10.65
CA LEU A 30 16.10 12.37 11.47
C LEU A 30 17.32 12.94 10.74
N ARG A 31 17.56 12.47 9.53
CA ARG A 31 18.69 12.78 8.63
C ARG A 31 18.31 12.36 7.22
N ASP A 32 19.03 12.85 6.21
CA ASP A 32 18.71 12.57 4.81
C ASP A 32 18.68 11.06 4.50
N PHE A 33 19.69 10.31 4.95
CA PHE A 33 19.75 8.85 4.81
C PHE A 33 20.35 8.19 6.05
N GLU A 34 19.78 7.04 6.42
CA GLU A 34 20.29 6.19 7.49
C GLU A 34 21.47 5.31 7.02
N GLY A 35 22.42 5.05 7.93
CA GLY A 35 23.61 4.21 7.69
C GLY A 35 24.92 5.00 7.55
N SER A 36 26.01 4.44 8.10
CA SER A 36 27.37 4.99 7.97
C SER A 36 28.17 4.18 6.94
N GLY A 37 28.36 4.75 5.75
CA GLY A 37 29.20 4.14 4.72
C GLY A 37 28.43 3.90 3.43
N ALA A 38 28.79 4.67 2.40
CA ALA A 38 28.45 4.51 1.00
C ALA A 38 27.16 3.70 0.72
N LEU A 39 26.01 4.37 0.86
CA LEU A 39 24.91 4.11 -0.06
C LEU A 39 25.42 4.55 -1.44
N SER A 40 26.24 3.71 -2.08
CA SER A 40 26.86 4.04 -3.38
C SER A 40 25.90 3.81 -4.53
N ASP A 41 24.73 3.22 -4.27
CA ASP A 41 23.70 2.95 -5.26
C ASP A 41 22.31 3.26 -4.70
N PHE A 42 21.76 4.39 -5.16
CA PHE A 42 20.38 4.83 -4.90
C PHE A 42 19.46 4.53 -6.08
N VAL A 43 19.92 3.76 -7.07
CA VAL A 43 19.16 3.47 -8.27
C VAL A 43 18.51 2.10 -8.13
N LEU A 44 17.19 2.08 -7.97
CA LEU A 44 16.45 0.85 -8.07
C LEU A 44 16.40 0.41 -9.55
N ARG A 45 17.02 -0.73 -9.86
CA ARG A 45 17.04 -1.32 -11.21
C ARG A 45 16.47 -2.73 -11.16
N ASP A 46 15.77 -3.11 -12.23
CA ASP A 46 15.31 -4.47 -12.51
C ASP A 46 14.78 -5.20 -11.26
N VAL A 47 13.61 -4.74 -10.79
CA VAL A 47 13.02 -5.20 -9.54
C VAL A 47 12.71 -6.70 -9.54
N PHE A 48 12.45 -7.31 -10.71
CA PHE A 48 12.26 -8.75 -10.81
C PHE A 48 13.55 -9.55 -10.64
N LYS A 49 14.71 -8.94 -10.87
CA LYS A 49 16.01 -9.56 -10.61
C LYS A 49 16.52 -9.31 -9.19
N ASN A 50 16.28 -8.11 -8.67
CA ASN A 50 16.87 -7.64 -7.42
C ASN A 50 15.90 -7.62 -6.22
N GLY A 51 14.62 -7.93 -6.44
CA GLY A 51 13.57 -7.93 -5.42
C GLY A 51 13.18 -9.32 -4.92
N VAL A 52 12.30 -9.35 -3.91
CA VAL A 52 11.64 -10.58 -3.45
C VAL A 52 10.54 -10.95 -4.44
N VAL A 53 10.79 -11.96 -5.26
CA VAL A 53 9.85 -12.45 -6.27
C VAL A 53 8.89 -13.47 -5.68
N SER A 54 7.61 -13.35 -6.02
CA SER A 54 6.58 -14.34 -5.67
C SER A 54 5.53 -14.46 -6.78
N ASN A 55 5.01 -15.67 -6.93
CA ASN A 55 4.01 -16.00 -7.94
C ASN A 55 2.63 -16.15 -7.29
N GLY A 56 1.59 -15.81 -8.03
CA GLY A 56 0.21 -16.00 -7.64
C GLY A 56 -0.70 -16.25 -8.85
N PRO A 57 -1.99 -16.53 -8.62
CA PRO A 57 -2.95 -16.79 -9.69
C PRO A 57 -3.13 -15.60 -10.65
N GLY A 58 -2.82 -14.38 -10.20
CA GLY A 58 -2.86 -13.16 -11.03
C GLY A 58 -1.59 -12.87 -11.82
N GLY A 59 -0.51 -13.61 -11.62
CA GLY A 59 0.79 -13.37 -12.27
C GLY A 59 1.96 -13.37 -11.29
N VAL A 60 2.96 -12.53 -11.55
CA VAL A 60 4.21 -12.46 -10.78
C VAL A 60 4.37 -11.08 -10.17
N ARG A 61 4.80 -11.00 -8.92
CA ARG A 61 5.19 -9.74 -8.28
C ARG A 61 6.64 -9.80 -7.79
N ALA A 62 7.27 -8.64 -7.74
CA ALA A 62 8.57 -8.45 -7.12
C ALA A 62 8.53 -7.24 -6.18
N ALA A 63 8.85 -7.46 -4.92
CA ALA A 63 8.80 -6.45 -3.86
C ALA A 63 10.20 -6.05 -3.39
N ILE A 64 10.36 -4.78 -3.02
CA ILE A 64 11.58 -4.27 -2.40
C ILE A 64 11.35 -4.05 -0.90
N ASN A 65 12.38 -4.29 -0.11
CA ASN A 65 12.40 -4.01 1.32
C ASN A 65 13.72 -3.31 1.69
N THR A 66 13.83 -2.88 2.95
CA THR A 66 15.01 -2.20 3.48
C THR A 66 16.28 -3.06 3.45
N THR A 67 16.14 -4.39 3.38
CA THR A 67 17.30 -5.29 3.23
C THR A 67 17.87 -5.25 1.82
N LEU A 68 17.01 -5.25 0.80
CA LEU A 68 17.42 -5.29 -0.62
C LEU A 68 17.73 -3.92 -1.19
N PHE A 69 17.10 -2.87 -0.65
CA PHE A 69 17.38 -1.49 -1.03
C PHE A 69 17.47 -0.61 0.21
N PRO A 70 18.62 -0.59 0.90
CA PRO A 70 18.79 0.12 2.17
C PRO A 70 18.47 1.62 2.10
N GLY A 71 18.57 2.23 0.92
CA GLY A 71 18.26 3.64 0.69
C GLY A 71 16.81 4.06 1.00
N ILE A 72 15.86 3.13 1.14
CA ILE A 72 14.47 3.46 1.57
C ILE A 72 14.28 3.42 3.09
N THR A 73 15.33 3.08 3.85
CA THR A 73 15.28 3.13 5.31
C THR A 73 14.96 4.55 5.76
N SER A 74 13.99 4.68 6.67
CA SER A 74 13.43 5.95 7.17
C SER A 74 12.79 6.87 6.12
N GLN A 75 12.67 6.45 4.86
CA GLN A 75 12.06 7.29 3.82
C GLN A 75 10.53 7.17 3.77
N GLY A 76 9.95 6.24 4.53
CA GLY A 76 8.51 6.01 4.55
C GLY A 76 7.96 5.58 3.20
N ILE A 77 8.71 4.81 2.42
CA ILE A 77 8.23 4.27 1.14
C ILE A 77 8.65 2.81 0.96
N THR A 78 7.80 2.02 0.32
CA THR A 78 8.18 0.75 -0.29
C THR A 78 7.57 0.62 -1.68
N TYR A 79 8.10 -0.29 -2.48
CA TYR A 79 7.80 -0.45 -3.90
C TYR A 79 7.56 -1.91 -4.26
N VAL A 80 6.55 -2.17 -5.09
CA VAL A 80 6.29 -3.47 -5.70
C VAL A 80 6.01 -3.31 -7.20
N HIS A 81 6.63 -4.16 -8.02
CA HIS A 81 6.33 -4.31 -9.44
C HIS A 81 5.53 -5.59 -9.67
N PHE A 82 4.49 -5.52 -10.48
CA PHE A 82 3.67 -6.65 -10.88
C PHE A 82 3.66 -6.84 -12.39
N ASN A 83 3.76 -8.11 -12.80
CA ASN A 83 3.48 -8.60 -14.14
C ASN A 83 2.20 -9.43 -14.05
N MET A 84 1.08 -8.84 -14.47
CA MET A 84 -0.22 -9.49 -14.47
C MET A 84 -0.46 -10.27 -15.75
N VAL A 85 -0.97 -11.50 -15.60
CA VAL A 85 -1.47 -12.27 -16.74
C VAL A 85 -2.85 -11.75 -17.18
N PRO A 86 -3.29 -12.01 -18.42
CA PRO A 86 -4.61 -11.58 -18.87
C PRO A 86 -5.69 -12.15 -17.97
N CYS A 87 -6.63 -11.30 -17.53
CA CYS A 87 -7.69 -11.66 -16.57
C CYS A 87 -7.18 -12.13 -15.20
N GLY A 88 -5.90 -11.90 -14.88
CA GLY A 88 -5.33 -12.16 -13.57
C GLY A 88 -5.92 -11.24 -12.51
N VAL A 89 -6.04 -11.73 -11.28
CA VAL A 89 -6.57 -10.96 -10.14
C VAL A 89 -5.54 -10.99 -9.02
N ASN A 90 -5.20 -9.81 -8.50
CA ASN A 90 -4.57 -9.70 -7.19
C ASN A 90 -5.70 -9.77 -6.16
N LEU A 91 -5.77 -10.87 -5.41
CA LEU A 91 -6.91 -11.14 -4.54
C LEU A 91 -7.19 -9.97 -3.58
N PRO A 92 -8.46 -9.76 -3.17
CA PRO A 92 -8.80 -8.76 -2.17
C PRO A 92 -7.89 -8.84 -0.94
N HIS A 93 -7.16 -7.77 -0.65
CA HIS A 93 -6.18 -7.71 0.43
C HIS A 93 -6.10 -6.30 1.05
N THR A 94 -5.44 -6.18 2.20
CA THR A 94 -5.33 -4.92 2.94
C THR A 94 -3.89 -4.57 3.26
N HIS A 95 -3.60 -3.28 3.35
CA HIS A 95 -2.34 -2.75 3.85
C HIS A 95 -2.57 -2.06 5.20
N PRO A 96 -2.20 -2.69 6.33
CA PRO A 96 -2.58 -2.19 7.65
C PRO A 96 -1.85 -0.92 8.09
N ARG A 97 -0.80 -0.49 7.37
CA ARG A 97 0.07 0.65 7.75
C ARG A 97 0.42 1.58 6.58
N ALA A 98 -0.14 1.35 5.39
CA ALA A 98 0.24 2.13 4.22
C ALA A 98 -0.94 2.35 3.28
N SER A 99 -1.00 3.52 2.69
CA SER A 99 -1.77 3.78 1.48
C SER A 99 -0.98 3.33 0.27
N GLU A 100 -1.68 2.94 -0.80
CA GLU A 100 -1.06 2.49 -2.04
C GLU A 100 -1.36 3.47 -3.18
N LEU A 101 -0.30 3.94 -3.84
CA LEU A 101 -0.37 4.61 -5.12
C LEU A 101 -0.04 3.59 -6.21
N LEU A 102 -1.04 3.23 -7.02
CA LEU A 102 -0.87 2.35 -8.16
C LEU A 102 -0.62 3.14 -9.43
N THR A 103 0.24 2.63 -10.30
CA THR A 103 0.48 3.22 -11.61
C THR A 103 0.65 2.11 -12.64
N MET A 104 -0.13 2.18 -13.72
CA MET A 104 0.07 1.32 -14.88
C MET A 104 1.35 1.74 -15.62
N ILE A 105 2.18 0.76 -15.95
CA ILE A 105 3.45 0.97 -16.68
C ILE A 105 3.23 0.72 -18.18
N SER A 106 2.66 -0.43 -18.52
CA SER A 106 2.45 -0.84 -19.92
C SER A 106 1.48 -2.01 -20.02
N GLY A 107 0.92 -2.21 -21.21
CA GLY A 107 0.09 -3.37 -21.52
C GLY A 107 -1.40 -3.08 -21.40
N GLY A 108 -2.16 -4.08 -20.93
CA GLY A 108 -3.63 -4.05 -20.97
C GLY A 108 -4.27 -3.21 -19.86
N PRO A 109 -5.55 -2.80 -20.04
CA PRO A 109 -6.30 -2.03 -19.05
C PRO A 109 -6.35 -2.76 -17.70
N LEU A 110 -6.15 -2.02 -16.60
CA LEU A 110 -6.22 -2.53 -15.25
C LEU A 110 -7.46 -1.97 -14.58
N GLN A 111 -8.34 -2.88 -14.16
CA GLN A 111 -9.43 -2.50 -13.27
C GLN A 111 -8.87 -2.46 -11.84
N VAL A 112 -9.09 -1.34 -11.17
CA VAL A 112 -8.63 -1.11 -9.81
C VAL A 112 -9.82 -0.70 -8.96
N GLY A 113 -9.90 -1.26 -7.76
CA GLY A 113 -10.93 -0.86 -6.83
C GLY A 113 -10.51 -0.98 -5.39
N PHE A 114 -11.35 -0.43 -4.52
CA PHE A 114 -11.25 -0.67 -3.10
C PHE A 114 -12.60 -0.64 -2.41
N VAL A 115 -12.68 -1.30 -1.27
CA VAL A 115 -13.83 -1.25 -0.36
C VAL A 115 -13.45 -0.38 0.83
N ASP A 116 -14.29 0.62 1.11
CA ASP A 116 -14.13 1.48 2.28
C ASP A 116 -14.77 0.86 3.53
N THR A 117 -14.65 1.55 4.66
CA THR A 117 -15.09 1.04 5.96
C THR A 117 -16.59 1.19 6.23
N ALA A 118 -17.35 1.68 5.24
CA ALA A 118 -18.79 1.64 5.18
C ALA A 118 -19.29 0.57 4.20
N ASP A 119 -18.43 -0.40 3.85
CA ASP A 119 -18.68 -1.48 2.89
C ASP A 119 -19.04 -0.97 1.48
N LYS A 120 -18.66 0.27 1.16
CA LYS A 120 -18.89 0.84 -0.17
C LYS A 120 -17.70 0.51 -1.08
N TRP A 121 -18.04 -0.05 -2.24
CA TRP A 121 -17.12 -0.35 -3.32
C TRP A 121 -16.85 0.87 -4.21
N TRP A 122 -15.58 1.08 -4.55
CA TRP A 122 -15.10 2.08 -5.50
C TRP A 122 -14.32 1.38 -6.60
N CYS A 123 -14.58 1.73 -7.86
CA CYS A 123 -13.88 1.16 -9.01
C CYS A 123 -13.51 2.21 -10.04
N SER A 124 -12.33 2.07 -10.62
CA SER A 124 -11.88 2.80 -11.80
C SER A 124 -11.23 1.84 -12.81
N LEU A 125 -11.25 2.21 -14.09
CA LEU A 125 -10.30 1.67 -15.06
C LEU A 125 -9.12 2.64 -15.16
N ASP A 126 -7.92 2.13 -14.98
CA ASP A 126 -6.71 2.84 -15.39
C ASP A 126 -6.47 2.48 -16.87
N ASP A 127 -6.87 3.35 -17.80
CA ASP A 127 -6.60 3.22 -19.25
C ASP A 127 -6.51 4.61 -19.92
N PRO A 128 -5.45 4.92 -20.70
CA PRO A 128 -5.41 6.11 -21.58
C PRO A 128 -6.43 6.10 -22.72
N GLY A 129 -7.18 5.01 -22.95
CA GLY A 129 -8.22 5.01 -23.97
C GLY A 129 -9.03 3.73 -24.05
N GLN A 130 -10.26 3.81 -23.53
CA GLN A 130 -11.47 3.03 -23.84
C GLN A 130 -12.08 2.19 -22.71
N VAL A 131 -13.42 2.21 -22.71
CA VAL A 131 -14.33 1.54 -21.77
C VAL A 131 -14.76 0.22 -22.38
N ARG A 132 -14.48 -0.92 -21.73
CA ARG A 132 -15.42 -2.07 -21.63
C ARG A 132 -14.94 -3.14 -20.66
N CYS A 133 -15.75 -3.33 -19.61
CA CYS A 133 -15.63 -4.34 -18.58
C CYS A 133 -16.13 -5.72 -19.07
N ASN A 134 -15.25 -6.64 -19.50
CA ASN A 134 -15.49 -8.09 -19.37
C ASN A 134 -14.23 -8.93 -19.69
N CYS A 135 -13.75 -9.73 -18.74
CA CYS A 135 -12.73 -10.77 -18.96
C CYS A 135 -13.15 -11.81 -20.03
N ALA A 136 -14.46 -12.03 -20.22
CA ALA A 136 -14.98 -13.00 -21.18
C ALA A 136 -14.67 -12.63 -22.64
N GLN A 137 -14.53 -11.34 -22.97
CA GLN A 137 -14.29 -10.88 -24.35
C GLN A 137 -12.84 -11.14 -24.81
N ARG A 138 -11.88 -11.23 -23.87
CA ARG A 138 -10.43 -11.36 -24.17
C ARG A 138 -9.87 -12.78 -24.07
N ARG A 139 -10.65 -13.76 -23.59
CA ARG A 139 -10.29 -15.20 -23.60
C ARG A 139 -10.10 -15.79 -25.01
N ALA A 140 -10.37 -15.02 -26.07
CA ALA A 140 -10.10 -15.42 -27.46
C ALA A 140 -8.61 -15.42 -27.84
N GLY A 141 -7.69 -15.39 -26.86
CA GLY A 141 -6.35 -15.97 -26.96
C GLY A 141 -5.39 -15.37 -28.00
N ARG A 142 -5.60 -14.11 -28.42
CA ARG A 142 -4.88 -13.55 -29.57
C ARG A 142 -4.28 -12.16 -29.37
N ASP A 143 -4.19 -11.68 -28.13
CA ASP A 143 -3.66 -10.34 -27.88
C ASP A 143 -2.57 -10.36 -26.78
N PRO A 144 -1.27 -10.34 -27.14
CA PRO A 144 -0.18 -10.18 -26.19
C PRO A 144 -0.20 -8.82 -25.47
N GLU A 145 -0.96 -7.80 -25.93
CA GLU A 145 -1.19 -6.55 -25.17
C GLU A 145 -2.11 -6.74 -23.96
N ALA A 146 -2.71 -7.92 -23.74
CA ALA A 146 -3.57 -8.15 -22.58
C ALA A 146 -2.79 -8.41 -21.27
N GLN A 147 -1.48 -8.64 -21.33
CA GLN A 147 -0.62 -8.67 -20.13
C GLN A 147 -0.36 -7.24 -19.66
N GLY A 148 -0.46 -7.00 -18.35
CA GLY A 148 -0.30 -5.66 -17.77
C GLY A 148 0.89 -5.61 -16.83
N GLN A 149 1.69 -4.55 -16.93
CA GLN A 149 2.70 -4.19 -15.94
C GLN A 149 2.22 -3.01 -15.12
N TYR A 150 2.36 -3.09 -13.80
CA TYR A 150 2.04 -1.98 -12.91
C TYR A 150 2.98 -1.91 -11.71
N ALA A 151 3.15 -0.70 -11.20
CA ALA A 151 3.92 -0.39 -10.02
C ALA A 151 2.98 0.05 -8.89
N ALA A 152 3.32 -0.35 -7.67
CA ALA A 152 2.69 0.12 -6.46
C ALA A 152 3.76 0.77 -5.57
N ILE A 153 3.53 2.02 -5.19
CA ILE A 153 4.29 2.71 -4.14
C ILE A 153 3.42 2.77 -2.89
N TYR A 154 3.97 2.33 -1.78
CA TYR A 154 3.29 2.34 -0.49
C TYR A 154 3.90 3.42 0.38
N ALA A 155 3.10 4.40 0.76
CA ALA A 155 3.49 5.45 1.69
C ALA A 155 2.67 5.30 2.99
N PRO A 156 3.24 5.63 4.17
CA PRO A 156 2.50 5.58 5.42
C PRO A 156 1.30 6.50 5.33
N ALA A 157 0.15 6.02 5.82
CA ALA A 157 -1.05 6.84 5.90
C ALA A 157 -0.77 8.01 6.87
N ARG A 158 -0.86 9.25 6.40
CA ARG A 158 -0.80 10.41 7.31
C ARG A 158 -2.04 10.37 8.19
N VAL A 159 -1.84 10.34 9.51
CA VAL A 159 -2.93 10.55 10.47
C VAL A 159 -3.35 12.02 10.39
N GLY A 160 -4.36 12.32 9.60
CA GLY A 160 -4.99 13.65 9.59
C GLY A 160 -5.70 13.93 10.92
N PRO A 161 -5.92 15.21 11.29
CA PRO A 161 -6.75 15.53 12.43
C PRO A 161 -8.19 15.10 12.09
N THR A 162 -8.69 14.06 12.77
CA THR A 162 -9.98 13.38 12.56
C THR A 162 -9.98 12.46 11.32
N ARG A 163 -10.09 11.13 11.46
CA ARG A 163 -11.23 10.39 12.01
C ARG A 163 -10.79 9.19 12.86
N ARG A 164 -11.61 8.84 13.86
CA ARG A 164 -11.45 7.66 14.71
C ARG A 164 -11.19 6.42 13.87
N GLY A 165 -10.22 5.62 14.31
CA GLY A 165 -9.63 4.49 13.60
C GLY A 165 -10.60 3.68 12.76
N ARG A 166 -10.23 3.54 11.48
CA ARG A 166 -10.69 2.52 10.51
C ARG A 166 -10.04 2.84 9.15
N ASP A 167 -8.71 2.81 9.09
CA ASP A 167 -7.97 2.81 7.81
C ASP A 167 -7.59 1.36 7.49
N ILE A 168 -8.58 0.58 7.07
CA ILE A 168 -8.36 -0.73 6.45
C ILE A 168 -9.08 -0.69 5.11
N THR A 169 -8.35 -0.26 4.09
CA THR A 169 -8.82 -0.28 2.71
C THR A 169 -8.50 -1.66 2.14
N THR A 170 -9.54 -2.42 1.75
CA THR A 170 -9.33 -3.66 1.00
C THR A 170 -9.20 -3.29 -0.47
N LYS A 171 -8.03 -3.49 -1.07
CA LYS A 171 -7.80 -3.27 -2.49
C LYS A 171 -8.23 -4.50 -3.28
N ILE A 172 -8.98 -4.29 -4.36
CA ILE A 172 -9.57 -5.32 -5.23
C ILE A 172 -9.11 -5.09 -6.66
#